data_AF-A0A0N9VZ35-F1
#
_entry.id   AF-A0A0N9VZ35-F1
#
_cell.length_a   1.000
_cell.length_b   1.000
_cell.length_c   1.000
_cell.angle_alpha   90.00
_cell.angle_beta   90.00
_cell.angle_gamma   90.00
#
_symmetry.space_group_name_H-M   'P 1'
#
loop_
_entity.id
_entity.type
_entity.pdbx_description
1 polymer ?
#
loop_
_entity_poly.entity_id
_entity_poly.type
_entity_poly.pdbx_seq_one_letter_code
_entity_poly.pdbx_strand_id
1 'polypeptide(L)'
;MYKYLIILFTYFLTPMLSHASINEVTYTFSPQVQNQKSQFQNLLNTFSLDDETNSNIDIQLKTLLDENDEYKITHYIDQKKENFIAKLIEFSKKGDTSASMALLEYSFFFREYDLLDQIDLTPIEKLSNENNAYASYLLAQFYESSSNTEKYIAMLEKAGHQGSPLAQRVLVDEYSFRLPNEKQDIQKAEFWENKAKASMGAEEYQQTRCELANCDLQEFELVDFDEILKHEK
;
A
#
# COMPACT_ATOMS: atom_id res chain seq x y z
N MET A 1 23.03 -25.21 -6.00
CA MET A 1 21.60 -25.17 -5.63
C MET A 1 21.46 -24.29 -4.39
N TYR A 2 21.89 -23.03 -4.50
CA TYR A 2 21.69 -22.01 -3.47
C TYR A 2 20.40 -21.29 -3.83
N LYS A 3 19.32 -21.67 -3.14
CA LYS A 3 18.06 -20.94 -3.14
C LYS A 3 18.37 -19.50 -2.78
N TYR A 4 17.94 -18.59 -3.65
CA TYR A 4 18.02 -17.14 -3.54
C TYR A 4 17.88 -16.68 -2.08
N LEU A 5 19.01 -16.40 -1.45
CA LEU A 5 19.08 -15.62 -0.22
C LEU A 5 19.08 -14.14 -0.62
N ILE A 6 18.14 -13.74 -1.48
CA ILE A 6 17.76 -12.35 -1.64
C ILE A 6 16.91 -12.04 -0.42
N ILE A 7 17.56 -11.61 0.64
CA ILE A 7 16.89 -10.98 1.76
C ILE A 7 16.18 -9.75 1.19
N LEU A 8 14.86 -9.71 1.42
CA LEU A 8 13.87 -8.65 1.16
C LEU A 8 13.18 -8.67 -0.21
N PHE A 9 12.15 -9.52 -0.34
CA PHE A 9 10.74 -9.07 -0.52
C PHE A 9 9.72 -10.22 -0.59
N THR A 10 10.04 -11.43 -0.11
CA THR A 10 9.19 -12.62 -0.31
C THR A 10 8.14 -12.89 0.78
N TYR A 11 7.77 -11.90 1.62
CA TYR A 11 6.71 -12.10 2.63
C TYR A 11 5.71 -10.94 2.81
N PHE A 12 5.57 -10.03 1.84
CA PHE A 12 4.45 -9.07 1.83
C PHE A 12 3.87 -8.82 0.42
N LEU A 13 4.02 -9.79 -0.49
CA LEU A 13 3.41 -9.75 -1.82
C LEU A 13 2.20 -10.72 -1.91
N THR A 14 1.27 -10.61 -0.97
CA THR A 14 -0.15 -11.06 -1.07
C THR A 14 -0.91 -10.39 0.08
N PRO A 15 -2.10 -9.75 -0.06
CA PRO A 15 -2.83 -9.19 -1.19
C PRO A 15 -3.08 -7.68 -1.00
N MET A 16 -2.07 -6.83 -0.80
CA MET A 16 -2.34 -5.38 -0.53
C MET A 16 -3.00 -4.65 -1.71
N LEU A 17 -3.02 -5.24 -2.91
CA LEU A 17 -3.66 -4.67 -4.09
C LEU A 17 -4.72 -5.56 -4.77
N SER A 18 -4.92 -6.82 -4.36
CA SER A 18 -6.00 -7.63 -4.93
C SER A 18 -7.36 -7.44 -4.24
N HIS A 19 -7.39 -6.72 -3.11
CA HIS A 19 -8.62 -6.27 -2.46
C HIS A 19 -8.63 -4.77 -2.16
N ALA A 20 -7.84 -3.96 -2.89
CA ALA A 20 -8.29 -2.58 -3.09
C ALA A 20 -9.65 -2.74 -3.75
N SER A 21 -10.71 -2.64 -2.96
CA SER A 21 -12.07 -2.87 -3.41
C SER A 21 -12.20 -2.17 -4.76
N ILE A 22 -12.83 -2.81 -5.73
CA ILE A 22 -13.01 -2.24 -7.08
C ILE A 22 -13.59 -0.80 -7.02
N ASN A 23 -14.13 -0.41 -5.85
CA ASN A 23 -14.65 0.91 -5.48
C ASN A 23 -13.60 1.96 -5.01
N GLU A 24 -12.41 1.58 -4.56
CA GLU A 24 -11.34 2.53 -4.15
C GLU A 24 -10.67 3.19 -5.37
N VAL A 25 -10.46 2.40 -6.43
CA VAL A 25 -9.61 2.75 -7.58
C VAL A 25 -10.43 3.37 -8.71
N THR A 26 -11.05 4.52 -8.43
CA THR A 26 -11.70 5.34 -9.48
C THR A 26 -10.79 6.44 -10.01
N TYR A 27 -9.57 6.57 -9.48
CA TYR A 27 -8.62 7.55 -9.98
C TYR A 27 -7.91 7.07 -11.25
N THR A 28 -8.12 7.81 -12.34
CA THR A 28 -7.49 7.53 -13.63
C THR A 28 -6.19 8.32 -13.77
N PHE A 29 -5.07 7.62 -13.93
CA PHE A 29 -3.80 8.26 -14.26
C PHE A 29 -3.78 8.77 -15.70
N SER A 30 -2.95 9.77 -15.97
CA SER A 30 -2.69 10.18 -17.33
C SER A 30 -2.09 9.01 -18.14
N PRO A 31 -2.28 8.96 -19.47
CA PRO A 31 -1.76 7.86 -20.29
C PRO A 31 -0.24 7.65 -20.15
N GLN A 32 0.51 8.74 -19.97
CA GLN A 32 1.96 8.71 -19.83
C GLN A 32 2.39 8.20 -18.45
N VAL A 33 1.71 8.59 -17.36
CA VAL A 33 1.94 8.01 -16.03
C VAL A 33 1.54 6.54 -15.99
N GLN A 34 0.38 6.19 -16.55
CA GLN A 34 -0.08 4.81 -16.64
C GLN A 34 0.91 3.93 -17.42
N ASN A 35 1.46 4.43 -18.52
CA ASN A 35 2.49 3.71 -19.28
C ASN A 35 3.75 3.45 -18.43
N GLN A 36 4.21 4.42 -17.63
CA GLN A 36 5.34 4.19 -16.72
C GLN A 36 5.01 3.17 -15.63
N LYS A 37 3.82 3.24 -15.03
CA LYS A 37 3.36 2.27 -14.02
C LYS A 37 3.30 0.86 -14.61
N SER A 38 2.76 0.69 -15.82
CA SER A 38 2.71 -0.61 -16.49
C SER A 38 4.11 -1.17 -16.79
N GLN A 39 5.04 -0.34 -17.25
CA GLN A 39 6.43 -0.77 -17.48
C GLN A 39 7.11 -1.21 -16.18
N PHE A 40 6.88 -0.48 -15.09
CA PHE A 40 7.43 -0.85 -13.79
C PHE A 40 6.73 -2.10 -13.20
N GLN A 41 5.43 -2.27 -13.43
CA GLN A 41 4.72 -3.50 -13.04
C GLN A 41 5.28 -4.74 -13.75
N ASN A 42 5.64 -4.63 -15.04
CA ASN A 42 6.28 -5.74 -15.74
C ASN A 42 7.61 -6.15 -15.10
N LEU A 43 8.38 -5.18 -14.58
CA LEU A 43 9.59 -5.44 -13.80
C LEU A 43 9.26 -6.27 -12.55
N LEU A 44 8.24 -5.84 -11.77
CA LEU A 44 7.81 -6.53 -10.55
C LEU A 44 7.29 -7.95 -10.84
N ASN A 45 6.46 -8.10 -11.88
CA ASN A 45 5.92 -9.40 -12.31
C ASN A 45 7.03 -10.39 -12.66
N THR A 46 8.19 -9.92 -13.09
CA THR A 46 9.33 -10.76 -13.47
C THR A 46 9.96 -11.47 -12.27
N PHE A 47 9.68 -11.04 -11.03
CA PHE A 47 10.11 -11.76 -9.83
C PHE A 47 9.11 -12.84 -9.40
N SER A 48 7.84 -12.73 -9.80
CA SER A 48 6.76 -13.63 -9.42
C SER A 48 6.60 -14.81 -10.37
N LEU A 49 7.71 -15.40 -10.84
CA LEU A 49 7.79 -16.39 -11.93
C LEU A 49 7.09 -17.75 -11.68
N ASP A 50 6.35 -17.90 -10.57
CA ASP A 50 5.60 -19.11 -10.27
C ASP A 50 4.32 -19.25 -11.12
N ASP A 51 3.92 -18.19 -11.85
CA ASP A 51 2.69 -18.18 -12.65
C ASP A 51 2.98 -18.21 -14.15
N GLU A 52 2.84 -19.39 -14.78
CA GLU A 52 2.95 -19.61 -16.24
C GLU A 52 1.96 -18.76 -17.09
N THR A 53 1.10 -17.98 -16.43
CA THR A 53 0.01 -17.21 -17.04
C THR A 53 0.34 -15.73 -17.27
N ASN A 54 1.42 -15.19 -16.68
CA ASN A 54 1.69 -13.75 -16.75
C ASN A 54 2.57 -13.39 -17.97
N SER A 55 1.94 -12.97 -19.06
CA SER A 55 2.62 -12.65 -20.33
C SER A 55 3.35 -11.28 -20.34
N ASN A 56 3.16 -10.46 -19.30
CA ASN A 56 3.71 -9.11 -19.23
C ASN A 56 4.89 -9.05 -18.22
N ILE A 57 6.09 -9.35 -18.73
CA ILE A 57 7.36 -9.38 -17.98
C ILE A 57 8.41 -8.46 -18.63
N ASP A 58 9.45 -8.10 -17.86
CA ASP A 58 10.66 -7.46 -18.37
C ASP A 58 11.65 -8.56 -18.84
N ILE A 59 11.74 -8.73 -20.16
CA ILE A 59 12.54 -9.79 -20.81
C ILE A 59 14.03 -9.66 -20.46
N GLN A 60 14.53 -8.44 -20.31
CA GLN A 60 15.93 -8.22 -20.01
C GLN A 60 16.22 -8.62 -18.56
N LEU A 61 15.37 -8.26 -17.60
CA LEU A 61 15.49 -8.76 -16.24
C LEU A 61 15.39 -10.29 -16.20
N LYS A 62 14.47 -10.91 -16.95
CA LYS A 62 14.37 -12.38 -17.02
C LYS A 62 15.67 -13.03 -17.49
N THR A 63 16.30 -12.45 -18.53
CA THR A 63 17.59 -12.92 -19.04
C THR A 63 18.69 -12.81 -17.98
N LEU A 64 18.75 -11.68 -17.27
CA LEU A 64 19.72 -11.47 -16.19
C LEU A 64 19.51 -12.43 -15.01
N LEU A 65 18.26 -12.74 -14.66
CA LEU A 65 17.91 -13.75 -13.66
C LEU A 65 18.39 -15.14 -14.08
N ASP A 66 18.25 -15.49 -15.36
CA ASP A 66 18.73 -16.76 -15.92
C ASP A 66 20.26 -16.84 -15.96
N GLU A 67 20.95 -15.72 -16.19
CA GLU A 67 22.41 -15.61 -16.08
C GLU A 67 22.90 -15.74 -14.62
N ASN A 68 22.01 -15.54 -13.64
CA ASN A 68 22.30 -15.57 -12.21
C ASN A 68 23.48 -14.66 -11.80
N ASP A 69 23.55 -13.47 -12.39
CA ASP A 69 24.54 -12.43 -12.10
C ASP A 69 23.93 -11.35 -11.20
N GLU A 70 24.04 -11.54 -9.88
CA GLU A 70 23.42 -10.69 -8.85
C GLU A 70 23.78 -9.20 -9.01
N TYR A 71 25.03 -8.90 -9.41
CA TYR A 71 25.47 -7.53 -9.62
C TYR A 71 24.71 -6.88 -10.77
N LYS A 72 24.63 -7.56 -11.93
CA LYS A 72 23.87 -7.03 -13.08
C LYS A 72 22.39 -6.91 -12.79
N ILE A 73 21.81 -7.89 -12.08
CA ILE A 73 20.38 -7.86 -11.69
C ILE A 73 20.12 -6.62 -10.84
N THR A 74 20.90 -6.42 -9.78
CA THR A 74 20.74 -5.29 -8.85
C THR A 74 20.88 -3.95 -9.59
N HIS A 75 21.98 -3.79 -10.34
CA HIS A 75 22.22 -2.57 -11.11
C HIS A 75 21.09 -2.28 -12.12
N TYR A 76 20.53 -3.31 -12.76
CA TYR A 76 19.42 -3.14 -13.69
C TYR A 76 18.14 -2.66 -12.99
N ILE A 77 17.81 -3.26 -11.84
CA ILE A 77 16.65 -2.89 -11.04
C ILE A 77 16.77 -1.45 -10.55
N ASP A 78 17.94 -1.08 -10.01
CA ASP A 78 18.21 0.28 -9.54
C ASP A 78 18.03 1.29 -10.67
N GLN A 79 18.61 1.01 -11.83
CA GLN A 79 18.44 1.86 -13.02
C GLN A 79 16.96 2.01 -13.42
N LYS A 80 16.16 0.94 -13.34
CA LYS A 80 14.73 1.00 -13.69
C LYS A 80 13.92 1.81 -12.67
N LYS A 81 14.20 1.61 -11.39
CA LYS A 81 13.63 2.38 -10.28
C LYS A 81 13.94 3.87 -10.43
N GLU A 82 15.21 4.22 -10.62
CA GLU A 82 15.65 5.61 -10.79
C GLU A 82 14.98 6.27 -12.00
N ASN A 83 14.92 5.57 -13.14
CA ASN A 83 14.24 6.08 -14.33
C ASN A 83 12.74 6.29 -14.12
N PHE A 84 12.07 5.36 -13.44
CA PHE A 84 10.65 5.47 -13.12
C PHE A 84 10.38 6.72 -12.27
N ILE A 85 11.11 6.89 -11.17
CA ILE A 85 10.99 8.05 -10.27
C ILE A 85 11.29 9.34 -11.03
N ALA A 86 12.39 9.39 -11.79
CA ALA A 86 12.79 10.57 -12.55
C ALA A 86 11.72 10.99 -13.57
N LYS A 87 11.06 10.03 -14.23
CA LYS A 87 9.97 10.29 -15.17
C LYS A 87 8.73 10.86 -14.49
N LEU A 88 8.34 10.32 -13.34
CA LEU A 88 7.19 10.88 -12.61
C LEU A 88 7.49 12.28 -12.08
N ILE A 89 8.71 12.55 -11.60
CA ILE A 89 9.13 13.91 -11.21
C ILE A 89 9.08 14.86 -12.41
N GLU A 90 9.56 14.41 -13.58
CA GLU A 90 9.50 15.19 -14.83
C GLU A 90 8.04 15.54 -15.20
N PHE A 91 7.13 14.57 -15.13
CA PHE A 91 5.72 14.77 -15.45
C PHE A 91 5.01 15.69 -14.44
N SER A 92 5.29 15.52 -13.14
CA SER A 92 4.77 16.39 -12.09
C SER A 92 5.19 17.85 -12.31
N LYS A 93 6.48 18.09 -12.63
CA LYS A 93 7.00 19.43 -12.98
C LYS A 93 6.35 20.05 -14.22
N LYS A 94 5.82 19.23 -15.14
CA LYS A 94 5.06 19.68 -16.31
C LYS A 94 3.57 19.89 -16.03
N GLY A 95 3.14 19.70 -14.79
CA GLY A 95 1.75 19.90 -14.34
C GLY A 95 0.87 18.67 -14.43
N ASP A 96 1.42 17.47 -14.66
CA ASP A 96 0.64 16.23 -14.61
C ASP A 96 0.37 15.86 -13.15
N THR A 97 -0.83 16.20 -12.67
CA THR A 97 -1.24 15.98 -11.27
C THR A 97 -1.25 14.50 -10.89
N SER A 98 -1.48 13.61 -11.86
CA SER A 98 -1.48 12.17 -11.63
C SER A 98 -0.09 11.60 -11.39
N ALA A 99 0.97 12.32 -11.78
CA ALA A 99 2.34 11.94 -11.49
C ALA A 99 2.70 12.16 -10.00
N SER A 100 2.21 13.24 -9.37
CA SER A 100 2.38 13.44 -7.92
C SER A 100 1.68 12.34 -7.11
N MET A 101 0.46 11.95 -7.52
CA MET A 101 -0.26 10.81 -6.93
C MET A 101 0.57 9.52 -7.03
N ALA A 102 1.08 9.21 -8.23
CA ALA A 102 1.88 8.01 -8.47
C ALA A 102 3.22 8.00 -7.71
N LEU A 103 3.89 9.16 -7.55
CA LEU A 103 5.10 9.27 -6.74
C LEU A 103 4.81 9.01 -5.26
N LEU A 104 3.70 9.53 -4.75
CA LEU A 104 3.32 9.36 -3.35
C LEU A 104 2.96 7.89 -3.06
N GLU A 105 2.20 7.25 -3.95
CA GLU A 105 1.95 5.81 -3.92
C GLU A 105 3.23 4.99 -3.91
N TYR A 106 4.14 5.29 -4.83
CA TYR A 106 5.42 4.61 -4.95
C TYR A 106 6.22 4.73 -3.65
N SER A 107 6.26 5.93 -3.07
CA SER A 107 6.99 6.21 -1.83
C SER A 107 6.45 5.39 -0.66
N PHE A 108 5.12 5.22 -0.56
CA PHE A 108 4.53 4.39 0.48
C PHE A 108 4.73 2.89 0.23
N PHE A 109 4.48 2.43 -0.99
CA PHE A 109 4.58 1.01 -1.34
C PHE A 109 6.00 0.46 -1.13
N PHE A 110 7.02 1.21 -1.57
CA PHE A 110 8.42 0.82 -1.44
C PHE A 110 9.10 1.36 -0.18
N ARG A 111 8.37 2.10 0.68
CA ARG A 111 8.91 2.75 1.89
C ARG A 111 10.08 3.69 1.61
N GLU A 112 10.04 4.36 0.46
CA GLU A 112 11.05 5.34 0.03
C GLU A 112 10.70 6.72 0.59
N TYR A 113 10.68 6.84 1.92
CA TYR A 113 10.21 8.05 2.60
C TYR A 113 11.09 9.29 2.33
N ASP A 114 12.35 9.09 1.92
CA ASP A 114 13.25 10.17 1.49
C ASP A 114 12.75 10.91 0.23
N LEU A 115 11.82 10.30 -0.52
CA LEU A 115 11.17 10.94 -1.66
C LEU A 115 10.08 11.95 -1.24
N LEU A 116 9.53 11.83 -0.03
CA LEU A 116 8.36 12.61 0.39
C LEU A 116 8.61 14.13 0.32
N ASP A 117 9.82 14.58 0.67
CA ASP A 117 10.21 15.99 0.62
C ASP A 117 10.32 16.55 -0.81
N GLN A 118 10.35 15.68 -1.82
CA GLN A 118 10.47 16.05 -3.24
C GLN A 118 9.13 16.11 -3.96
N ILE A 119 8.05 15.64 -3.31
CA ILE A 119 6.73 15.53 -3.92
C ILE A 119 5.97 16.84 -3.71
N ASP A 120 5.54 17.46 -4.81
CA ASP A 120 4.56 18.54 -4.75
C ASP A 120 3.18 17.97 -4.39
N LEU A 121 2.74 18.24 -3.17
CA LEU A 121 1.44 17.83 -2.63
C LEU A 121 0.29 18.73 -3.09
N THR A 122 0.57 19.94 -3.60
CA THR A 122 -0.48 20.92 -3.97
C THR A 122 -1.54 20.33 -4.91
N PRO A 123 -1.19 19.53 -5.95
CA PRO A 123 -2.17 18.87 -6.80
C PRO A 123 -3.04 17.85 -6.06
N ILE A 124 -2.46 17.14 -5.09
CA ILE A 124 -3.14 16.11 -4.28
C ILE A 124 -4.11 16.78 -3.31
N GLU A 125 -3.70 17.86 -2.66
CA GLU A 125 -4.55 18.69 -1.80
C GLU A 125 -5.74 19.26 -2.58
N LYS A 126 -5.51 19.75 -3.80
CA LYS A 126 -6.57 20.21 -4.70
C LYS A 126 -7.57 19.08 -4.99
N LEU A 127 -7.11 17.91 -5.41
CA LEU A 127 -7.98 16.76 -5.69
C LEU A 127 -8.77 16.34 -4.43
N SER A 128 -8.12 16.29 -3.27
CA SER A 128 -8.77 16.01 -1.99
C SER A 128 -9.90 17.01 -1.69
N ASN A 129 -9.71 18.29 -2.01
CA ASN A 129 -10.75 19.32 -1.87
C ASN A 129 -11.86 19.20 -2.93
N GLU A 130 -11.58 18.62 -4.09
CA GLU A 130 -12.53 18.31 -5.17
C GLU A 130 -13.24 16.95 -4.97
N ASN A 131 -13.39 16.51 -3.72
CA ASN A 131 -14.09 15.28 -3.33
C ASN A 131 -13.43 13.97 -3.83
N ASN A 132 -12.12 13.99 -4.09
CA ASN A 132 -11.38 12.77 -4.42
C ASN A 132 -10.97 12.01 -3.15
N ALA A 133 -11.71 10.93 -2.85
CA ALA A 133 -11.47 10.09 -1.67
C ALA A 133 -10.05 9.51 -1.61
N TYR A 134 -9.53 9.10 -2.77
CA TYR A 134 -8.21 8.49 -2.88
C TYR A 134 -7.07 9.49 -2.60
N ALA A 135 -7.18 10.72 -3.10
CA ALA A 135 -6.24 11.79 -2.78
C ALA A 135 -6.27 12.13 -1.28
N SER A 136 -7.45 12.18 -0.66
CA SER A 136 -7.57 12.36 0.80
C SER A 136 -6.91 11.20 1.57
N TYR A 137 -7.08 9.96 1.09
CA TYR A 137 -6.45 8.80 1.71
C TYR A 137 -4.91 8.86 1.62
N LEU A 138 -4.36 9.21 0.45
CA LEU A 138 -2.91 9.39 0.29
C LEU A 138 -2.36 10.53 1.18
N LEU A 139 -3.10 11.63 1.34
CA LEU A 139 -2.71 12.69 2.28
C LEU A 139 -2.74 12.21 3.73
N ALA A 140 -3.70 11.34 4.10
CA ALA A 140 -3.70 10.72 5.42
C ALA A 140 -2.41 9.93 5.63
N GLN A 141 -2.06 9.03 4.69
CA GLN A 141 -0.81 8.24 4.75
C GLN A 141 0.46 9.12 4.83
N PHE A 142 0.46 10.27 4.14
CA PHE A 142 1.55 11.25 4.25
C PHE A 142 1.65 11.81 5.68
N TYR A 143 0.53 12.22 6.27
CA TYR A 143 0.51 12.75 7.65
C TYR A 143 0.80 11.68 8.70
N GLU A 144 0.45 10.42 8.44
CA GLU A 144 0.84 9.27 9.27
C GLU A 144 2.36 9.12 9.29
N SER A 145 3.00 9.13 8.12
CA SER A 145 4.47 8.97 8.00
C SER A 145 5.26 10.09 8.68
N SER A 146 4.69 11.29 8.78
CA SER A 146 5.27 12.44 9.48
C SER A 146 4.87 12.51 10.97
N SER A 147 4.23 11.47 11.50
CA SER A 147 3.74 11.39 12.89
C SER A 147 2.79 12.53 13.28
N ASN A 148 2.06 13.09 12.31
CA ASN A 148 1.04 14.11 12.55
C ASN A 148 -0.34 13.46 12.72
N THR A 149 -0.59 12.88 13.89
CA THR A 149 -1.83 12.13 14.18
C THR A 149 -3.10 12.94 13.96
N GLU A 150 -3.09 14.25 14.24
CA GLU A 150 -4.28 15.10 14.05
C GLU A 150 -4.65 15.23 12.57
N LYS A 151 -3.67 15.58 11.72
CA LYS A 151 -3.90 15.69 10.28
C LYS A 151 -4.15 14.32 9.63
N TYR A 152 -3.49 13.28 10.12
CA TYR A 152 -3.73 11.89 9.71
C TYR A 152 -5.21 11.52 9.85
N ILE A 153 -5.75 11.62 11.08
CA ILE A 153 -7.16 11.27 11.34
C ILE A 153 -8.10 12.19 10.58
N ALA A 154 -7.82 13.49 10.51
CA ALA A 154 -8.67 14.43 9.77
C ALA A 154 -8.76 14.10 8.27
N MET A 155 -7.64 13.76 7.63
CA MET A 155 -7.62 13.36 6.22
C MET A 155 -8.24 11.98 6.00
N LEU A 156 -8.06 11.07 6.95
CA LEU A 156 -8.64 9.73 6.90
C LEU A 156 -10.17 9.79 7.03
N GLU A 157 -10.71 10.55 8.00
CA GLU A 157 -12.15 10.82 8.12
C GLU A 157 -12.69 11.49 6.85
N LYS A 158 -11.96 12.46 6.28
CA LYS A 158 -12.32 13.09 5.01
C LYS A 158 -12.42 12.06 3.89
N ALA A 159 -11.43 11.19 3.72
CA ALA A 159 -11.46 10.12 2.72
C ALA A 159 -12.66 9.18 2.93
N GLY A 160 -12.93 8.79 4.18
CA GLY A 160 -14.06 7.93 4.53
C GLY A 160 -15.42 8.59 4.24
N HIS A 161 -15.55 9.90 4.48
CA HIS A 161 -16.74 10.67 4.11
C HIS A 161 -16.92 10.80 2.60
N GLN A 162 -15.82 10.92 1.85
CA GLN A 162 -15.80 10.97 0.39
C GLN A 162 -16.07 9.60 -0.25
N GLY A 163 -16.15 8.54 0.56
CA GLY A 163 -16.58 7.22 0.12
C GLY A 163 -15.46 6.20 -0.06
N SER A 164 -14.23 6.45 0.42
CA SER A 164 -13.15 5.44 0.43
C SER A 164 -13.52 4.30 1.40
N PRO A 165 -13.77 3.07 0.89
CA PRO A 165 -14.07 1.94 1.76
C PRO A 165 -12.86 1.52 2.62
N LEU A 166 -11.62 1.66 2.11
CA LEU A 166 -10.42 1.42 2.91
C LEU A 166 -10.32 2.41 4.06
N ALA A 167 -10.52 3.72 3.82
CA ALA A 167 -10.46 4.72 4.89
C ALA A 167 -11.50 4.45 5.97
N GLN A 168 -12.73 4.11 5.59
CA GLN A 168 -13.79 3.76 6.54
C GLN A 168 -13.39 2.54 7.40
N ARG A 169 -12.81 1.50 6.79
CA ARG A 169 -12.34 0.32 7.52
C ARG A 169 -11.19 0.67 8.47
N VAL A 170 -10.19 1.44 8.00
CA VAL A 170 -9.06 1.85 8.83
C VAL A 170 -9.54 2.67 10.03
N LEU A 171 -10.52 3.57 9.84
CA LEU A 171 -11.10 4.36 10.94
C LEU A 171 -11.75 3.49 12.04
N VAL A 172 -12.24 2.30 11.71
CA VAL A 172 -12.71 1.34 12.73
C VAL A 172 -11.55 0.95 13.63
N ASP A 173 -10.42 0.53 13.05
CA ASP A 173 -9.24 0.10 13.81
C ASP A 173 -8.64 1.27 14.61
N GLU A 174 -8.56 2.46 13.99
CA GLU A 174 -8.06 3.68 14.64
C GLU A 174 -8.85 4.01 15.89
N TYR A 175 -10.18 4.12 15.78
CA TYR A 175 -11.03 4.49 16.90
C TYR A 175 -11.26 3.35 17.90
N SER A 176 -11.09 2.09 17.50
CA SER A 176 -11.26 0.96 18.40
C SER A 176 -10.03 0.70 19.28
N PHE A 177 -8.83 0.74 18.71
CA PHE A 177 -7.64 0.29 19.43
C PHE A 177 -6.28 0.86 19.00
N ARG A 178 -6.12 1.47 17.81
CA ARG A 178 -4.79 1.97 17.37
C ARG A 178 -4.47 3.37 17.88
N LEU A 179 -5.47 4.24 17.97
CA LEU A 179 -5.28 5.55 18.59
C LEU A 179 -4.91 5.41 20.07
N PRO A 180 -4.19 6.39 20.65
CA PRO A 180 -4.02 6.47 22.10
C PRO A 180 -5.37 6.35 22.83
N ASN A 181 -5.40 5.67 23.98
CA ASN A 181 -6.64 5.33 24.69
C ASN A 181 -7.56 6.55 24.92
N GLU A 182 -7.00 7.73 25.16
CA GLU A 182 -7.75 8.97 25.35
C GLU A 182 -8.42 9.53 24.09
N LYS A 183 -8.06 9.01 22.92
CA LYS A 183 -8.62 9.36 21.60
C LYS A 183 -9.43 8.23 20.96
N GLN A 184 -9.45 7.04 21.56
CA GLN A 184 -10.33 5.96 21.14
C GLN A 184 -11.79 6.34 21.40
N ASP A 185 -12.68 5.90 20.51
CA ASP A 185 -14.09 6.24 20.54
C ASP A 185 -14.91 5.12 19.88
N ILE A 186 -15.52 4.28 20.71
CA ILE A 186 -16.30 3.12 20.25
C ILE A 186 -17.51 3.55 19.40
N GLN A 187 -18.14 4.69 19.70
CA GLN A 187 -19.28 5.16 18.90
C GLN A 187 -18.83 5.58 17.50
N LYS A 188 -17.66 6.23 17.38
CA LYS A 188 -17.06 6.50 16.08
C LYS A 188 -16.64 5.22 15.36
N ALA A 189 -16.06 4.25 16.06
CA ALA A 189 -15.71 2.97 15.46
C ALA A 189 -16.95 2.26 14.86
N GLU A 190 -18.05 2.20 15.61
CA GLU A 190 -19.33 1.63 15.14
C GLU A 190 -19.90 2.41 13.95
N PHE A 191 -19.82 3.75 13.97
CA PHE A 191 -20.23 4.59 12.84
C PHE A 191 -19.46 4.23 11.56
N TRP A 192 -18.13 4.13 11.66
CA TRP A 192 -17.27 3.81 10.53
C TRP A 192 -17.42 2.36 10.07
N GLU A 193 -17.68 1.43 10.98
CA GLU A 193 -17.98 0.03 10.65
C GLU A 193 -19.27 -0.08 9.83
N ASN A 194 -20.32 0.62 10.23
CA ASN A 194 -21.58 0.66 9.48
C ASN A 194 -21.40 1.27 8.09
N LYS A 195 -20.58 2.33 7.98
CA LYS A 195 -20.22 2.91 6.68
C LYS A 195 -19.43 1.94 5.80
N ALA A 196 -18.39 1.30 6.35
CA ALA A 196 -17.57 0.34 5.62
C ALA A 196 -18.44 -0.80 5.08
N LYS A 197 -19.27 -1.41 5.92
CA LYS A 197 -20.24 -2.46 5.51
C LYS A 197 -21.22 -1.98 4.43
N ALA A 198 -21.65 -0.73 4.47
CA ALA A 198 -22.51 -0.17 3.43
C ALA A 198 -21.77 0.06 2.10
N SER A 199 -20.48 0.41 2.15
CA SER A 199 -19.66 0.72 0.98
C SER A 199 -19.07 -0.52 0.28
N MET A 200 -18.63 -1.54 1.02
CA MET A 200 -18.08 -2.78 0.46
C MET A 200 -19.03 -3.98 0.54
N GLY A 201 -20.07 -3.91 1.36
CA GLY A 201 -20.91 -5.05 1.69
C GLY A 201 -20.47 -5.74 2.98
N ALA A 202 -21.43 -6.26 3.74
CA ALA A 202 -21.15 -6.83 5.06
C ALA A 202 -20.27 -8.09 5.00
N GLU A 203 -20.44 -8.91 3.97
CA GLU A 203 -19.63 -10.12 3.75
C GLU A 203 -18.18 -9.77 3.39
N GLU A 204 -17.98 -8.89 2.40
CA GLU A 204 -16.64 -8.40 1.99
C GLU A 204 -15.92 -7.71 3.16
N TYR A 205 -16.64 -6.93 3.97
CA TYR A 205 -16.09 -6.33 5.19
C TYR A 205 -15.59 -7.38 6.18
N GLN A 206 -16.39 -8.42 6.45
CA GLN A 206 -15.99 -9.47 7.37
C GLN A 206 -14.81 -10.28 6.83
N GLN A 207 -14.82 -10.63 5.55
CA GLN A 207 -13.71 -11.32 4.91
C GLN A 207 -12.42 -10.49 5.02
N THR A 208 -12.47 -9.20 4.67
CA THR A 208 -11.30 -8.32 4.76
C THR A 208 -10.75 -8.22 6.19
N ARG A 209 -11.64 -8.13 7.20
CA ARG A 209 -11.23 -8.17 8.60
C ARG A 209 -10.58 -9.50 8.98
N CYS A 210 -11.15 -10.62 8.54
CA CYS A 210 -10.64 -11.95 8.80
C CYS A 210 -9.27 -12.17 8.17
N GLU A 211 -9.06 -11.75 6.93
CA GLU A 211 -7.76 -11.83 6.23
C GLU A 211 -6.67 -11.06 6.99
N LEU A 212 -6.97 -9.83 7.44
CA LEU A 212 -6.02 -9.01 8.20
C LEU A 212 -5.73 -9.56 9.60
N ALA A 213 -6.71 -10.19 10.24
CA ALA A 213 -6.58 -10.79 11.57
C ALA A 213 -6.12 -12.26 11.54
N ASN A 214 -5.89 -12.84 10.35
CA ASN A 214 -5.62 -14.27 10.14
C ASN A 214 -6.64 -15.20 10.84
N CYS A 215 -7.94 -14.88 10.79
CA CYS A 215 -8.98 -15.65 11.48
C CYS A 215 -9.08 -17.13 11.03
N ASP A 216 -8.56 -17.47 9.85
CA ASP A 216 -8.54 -18.85 9.33
C ASP A 216 -7.47 -19.73 10.01
N LEU A 217 -6.53 -19.15 10.75
CA LEU A 217 -5.60 -19.88 11.61
C LEU A 217 -6.34 -20.24 12.92
N GLN A 218 -6.99 -21.42 12.93
CA GLN A 218 -7.65 -21.98 14.13
C GLN A 218 -6.68 -22.37 15.26
N GLU A 219 -5.38 -22.14 15.14
CA GLU A 219 -4.38 -22.48 16.15
C GLU A 219 -3.47 -21.28 16.44
N PHE A 220 -3.95 -20.39 17.31
CA PHE A 220 -3.04 -19.79 18.28
C PHE A 220 -3.14 -20.65 19.54
N GLU A 221 -2.32 -21.71 19.63
CA GLU A 221 -1.90 -22.14 20.96
C GLU A 221 -1.17 -20.94 21.57
N LEU A 222 -1.82 -20.29 22.54
CA LEU A 222 -1.14 -19.37 23.42
C LEU A 222 0.03 -20.14 24.01
N VAL A 223 1.25 -19.73 23.69
CA VAL A 223 2.45 -20.31 24.29
C VAL A 223 2.29 -20.18 25.80
N ASP A 224 2.11 -21.31 26.49
CA ASP A 224 2.07 -21.34 27.95
C ASP A 224 3.50 -21.16 28.47
N PHE A 225 3.87 -19.91 28.71
CA PHE A 225 5.18 -19.57 29.25
C PHE A 225 5.43 -20.17 30.67
N ASP A 226 4.38 -20.59 31.38
CA ASP A 226 4.54 -21.28 32.68
C ASP A 226 5.03 -22.73 32.50
N GLU A 227 4.81 -23.35 31.33
CA GLU A 227 5.31 -24.69 31.02
C GLU A 227 6.79 -24.66 30.63
N ILE A 228 7.21 -23.61 29.91
CA ILE A 228 8.62 -23.38 29.54
C ILE A 228 9.49 -23.16 30.78
N LEU A 229 8.99 -22.40 31.77
CA LEU A 229 9.71 -22.11 33.01
C LEU A 229 9.85 -23.32 33.97
N LYS A 230 9.10 -24.41 33.75
CA LYS A 230 9.25 -25.65 34.53
C LYS A 230 10.41 -26.54 34.05
N HIS A 231 10.89 -26.34 32.83
CA HIS A 231 11.96 -27.14 32.23
C HIS A 231 13.36 -26.50 32.35
N GLU A 232 13.48 -25.30 32.93
CA GLU A 232 14.75 -24.61 33.19
C GLU A 232 15.25 -24.76 34.64
N LYS A 233 14.90 -25.84 35.35
CA LYS A 233 15.47 -26.18 36.66
C LYS A 233 16.20 -27.52 36.67
#